data_AF-A0A093BP82-F1
#
_entry.id   AF-A0A093BP82-F1
#
_cell.length_a   1.000
_cell.length_b   1.000
_cell.length_c   1.000
_cell.angle_alpha   90.00
_cell.angle_beta   90.00
_cell.angle_gamma   90.00
#
_symmetry.space_group_name_H-M   'P 1'
#
loop_
_entity.id
_entity.type
_entity.pdbx_description
1 polymer ?
#
loop_
_entity_poly.entity_id
_entity_poly.type
_entity_poly.pdbx_seq_one_letter_code
_entity_poly.pdbx_strand_id
1 'polypeptide(L)'
;MARTKQTARKSTGGKAPRKQLATKARALLTRKLPFQRLVREIAQDFKTDLRFQSSAVMALQEASEAYLVGLFEDTNLCAIHAKRVTIMPKDIQLARRIRGERA
;
A
#
# COMPACT_ATOMS: atom_id res chain seq x y z
N MET A 1 30.10 45.91 -0.28
CA MET A 1 30.12 44.52 -0.78
C MET A 1 29.20 43.67 0.08
N ALA A 2 28.08 43.16 -0.49
CA ALA A 2 27.06 42.43 0.26
C ALA A 2 27.36 40.91 0.24
N ARG A 3 27.53 40.31 1.41
CA ARG A 3 27.78 38.87 1.58
C ARG A 3 26.46 38.10 1.47
N THR A 4 26.23 37.44 0.34
CA THR A 4 25.08 36.53 0.15
C THR A 4 25.22 35.29 1.01
N LYS A 5 24.28 35.06 1.93
CA LYS A 5 24.18 33.82 2.71
C LYS A 5 23.68 32.70 1.79
N GLN A 6 24.47 31.64 1.59
CA GLN A 6 23.98 30.40 0.98
C GLN A 6 22.97 29.74 1.93
N THR A 7 21.75 29.54 1.48
CA THR A 7 20.74 28.75 2.20
C THR A 7 20.98 27.27 1.93
N ALA A 8 21.04 26.46 2.99
CA ALA A 8 21.23 25.02 2.86
C ALA A 8 19.98 24.37 2.21
N ARG A 9 20.13 23.84 0.99
CA ARG A 9 19.10 23.05 0.32
C ARG A 9 19.20 21.60 0.78
N LYS A 10 18.19 21.09 1.48
CA LYS A 10 18.11 19.66 1.86
C LYS A 10 17.94 18.83 0.59
N SER A 11 18.80 17.83 0.40
CA SER A 11 18.62 16.82 -0.65
C SER A 11 17.39 15.97 -0.31
N THR A 12 16.42 15.95 -1.21
CA THR A 12 15.14 15.24 -1.02
C THR A 12 15.27 13.71 -1.05
N GLY A 13 16.45 13.18 -1.37
CA GLY A 13 16.72 11.74 -1.48
C GLY A 13 17.10 11.02 -0.18
N GLY A 14 17.25 11.74 0.94
CA GLY A 14 17.81 11.17 2.18
C GLY A 14 16.84 10.41 3.10
N LYS A 15 15.53 10.37 2.80
CA LYS A 15 14.52 9.74 3.67
C LYS A 15 13.70 8.69 2.93
N ALA A 16 14.36 7.68 2.38
CA ALA A 16 13.70 6.41 2.11
C ALA A 16 13.57 5.64 3.43
N PRO A 17 12.37 5.23 3.88
CA PRO A 17 12.27 4.37 5.04
C PRO A 17 12.90 3.01 4.69
N ARG A 18 14.12 2.76 5.20
CA ARG A 18 14.70 1.40 5.31
C ARG A 18 13.92 0.64 6.39
N LYS A 19 12.64 0.36 6.13
CA LYS A 19 11.87 -0.57 6.96
C LYS A 19 11.67 -1.84 6.14
N GLN A 20 12.54 -2.83 6.37
CA GLN A 20 12.15 -4.23 6.13
C GLN A 20 10.97 -4.49 7.08
N LEU A 21 9.75 -4.44 6.55
CA LEU A 21 8.51 -4.65 7.31
C LEU A 21 8.08 -6.13 7.35
N ALA A 22 8.93 -7.05 6.90
CA ALA A 22 8.61 -8.46 6.83
C ALA A 22 9.53 -9.24 7.77
N THR A 23 9.01 -9.60 8.96
CA THR A 23 9.34 -10.76 9.84
C THR A 23 9.17 -10.45 11.34
N LYS A 24 8.02 -9.93 11.76
CA LYS A 24 7.54 -10.03 13.16
C LYS A 24 6.03 -9.79 13.17
N ALA A 25 5.30 -10.53 14.02
CA ALA A 25 3.84 -10.49 14.15
C ALA A 25 3.31 -9.06 13.99
N ARG A 26 2.73 -8.77 12.82
CA ARG A 26 2.56 -7.40 12.34
C ARG A 26 1.21 -6.88 12.78
N ALA A 27 1.23 -5.79 13.53
CA ALA A 27 0.02 -4.99 13.75
C ALA A 27 -0.52 -4.51 12.41
N LEU A 28 -1.85 -4.57 12.25
CA LEU A 28 -2.55 -4.08 11.06
C LEU A 28 -2.20 -2.62 10.77
N LEU A 29 -1.95 -2.32 9.49
CA LEU A 29 -1.49 -1.03 8.99
C LEU A 29 -2.63 -0.04 8.81
N THR A 30 -3.83 -0.54 8.54
CA THR A 30 -5.02 0.28 8.34
C THR A 30 -5.84 0.35 9.63
N ARG A 31 -6.50 1.50 9.86
CA ARG A 31 -7.35 1.68 11.04
C ARG A 31 -8.59 0.79 10.91
N LYS A 32 -8.92 0.06 11.98
CA LYS A 32 -10.03 -0.90 12.02
C LYS A 32 -11.40 -0.29 11.67
N LEU A 33 -11.73 0.88 12.23
CA LEU A 33 -13.06 1.49 12.03
C LEU A 33 -13.29 1.98 10.58
N PRO A 34 -12.38 2.73 9.93
CA PRO A 34 -12.51 3.05 8.51
C PRO A 34 -12.57 1.82 7.61
N PHE A 35 -11.73 0.80 7.85
CA PHE A 35 -11.76 -0.44 7.07
C PHE A 35 -13.11 -1.16 7.20
N GLN A 36 -13.63 -1.27 8.42
CA GLN A 36 -14.95 -1.84 8.67
C GLN A 36 -16.07 -1.07 7.96
N ARG A 37 -16.00 0.27 7.89
CA ARG A 37 -17.00 1.08 7.17
C ARG A 37 -16.96 0.78 5.67
N LEU A 38 -15.76 0.70 5.09
CA LEU A 38 -15.58 0.36 3.68
C LEU A 38 -16.12 -1.03 3.34
N VAL A 39 -15.85 -2.03 4.20
CA VAL A 39 -16.38 -3.39 4.00
C VAL A 39 -17.92 -3.38 3.97
N ARG A 40 -18.55 -2.62 4.86
CA ARG A 40 -20.02 -2.53 4.93
C ARG A 40 -20.61 -1.76 3.75
N GLU A 41 -19.96 -0.69 3.34
CA GLU A 41 -20.33 0.11 2.16
C GLU A 41 -20.34 -0.78 0.91
N ILE A 42 -19.23 -1.46 0.61
CA ILE A 42 -19.13 -2.36 -0.55
C ILE A 42 -20.14 -3.50 -0.46
N ALA A 43 -20.29 -4.13 0.72
CA ALA A 43 -21.21 -5.25 0.87
C ALA A 43 -22.68 -4.87 0.66
N GLN A 44 -23.04 -3.63 1.00
CA GLN A 44 -24.40 -3.12 0.86
C GLN A 44 -24.82 -3.01 -0.61
N ASP A 45 -23.88 -2.77 -1.53
CA ASP A 45 -24.14 -2.75 -2.98
C ASP A 45 -24.50 -4.13 -3.53
N PHE A 46 -24.09 -5.22 -2.85
CA PHE A 46 -24.41 -6.59 -3.25
C PHE A 46 -25.68 -7.13 -2.58
N LYS A 47 -25.87 -6.83 -1.29
CA LYS A 47 -27.03 -7.26 -0.52
C LYS A 47 -27.26 -6.35 0.69
N THR A 48 -28.47 -5.83 0.81
CA THR A 48 -28.88 -5.02 1.96
C THR A 48 -29.01 -5.86 3.24
N ASP A 49 -28.91 -5.21 4.40
CA ASP A 49 -29.14 -5.79 5.73
C ASP A 49 -28.20 -6.93 6.14
N LEU A 50 -26.98 -6.96 5.59
CA LEU A 50 -25.94 -7.90 6.01
C LEU A 50 -25.36 -7.54 7.39
N ARG A 51 -25.27 -8.56 8.26
CA ARG A 51 -24.56 -8.48 9.54
C ARG A 51 -23.21 -9.19 9.41
N PHE A 52 -22.16 -8.54 9.91
CA PHE A 52 -20.80 -9.08 9.90
C PHE A 52 -20.37 -9.47 11.31
N GLN A 53 -19.80 -10.66 11.45
CA GLN A 53 -19.05 -11.04 12.64
C GLN A 53 -17.77 -10.20 12.75
N SER A 54 -17.30 -9.92 13.96
CA SER A 54 -16.05 -9.18 14.19
C SER A 54 -14.84 -9.89 13.58
N SER A 55 -14.77 -11.22 13.70
CA SER A 55 -13.70 -12.04 13.09
C SER A 55 -13.72 -12.01 11.56
N ALA A 56 -14.89 -11.92 10.93
CA ALA A 56 -14.99 -11.85 9.47
C ALA A 56 -14.37 -10.54 8.93
N VAL A 57 -14.64 -9.41 9.59
CA VAL A 57 -14.04 -8.12 9.21
C VAL A 57 -12.53 -8.14 9.44
N MET A 58 -12.06 -8.76 10.53
CA MET A 58 -10.63 -8.93 10.79
C MET A 58 -9.94 -9.80 9.74
N ALA A 59 -10.55 -10.92 9.34
CA ALA A 59 -10.02 -11.80 8.29
C ALA A 59 -9.93 -11.08 6.94
N LEU A 60 -10.96 -10.29 6.58
CA LEU A 60 -10.92 -9.44 5.38
C LEU A 60 -9.78 -8.42 5.45
N GLN A 61 -9.53 -7.84 6.62
CA GLN A 61 -8.47 -6.85 6.81
C GLN A 61 -7.08 -7.50 6.67
N GLU A 62 -6.87 -8.65 7.31
CA GLU A 62 -5.62 -9.40 7.21
C GLU A 62 -5.33 -9.81 5.76
N ALA A 63 -6.31 -10.38 5.06
CA ALA A 63 -6.17 -10.78 3.67
C ALA A 63 -5.88 -9.58 2.75
N SER A 64 -6.60 -8.47 2.94
CA SER A 64 -6.41 -7.25 2.12
C SER A 64 -5.03 -6.64 2.32
N GLU A 65 -4.55 -6.55 3.57
CA GLU A 65 -3.22 -5.99 3.84
C GLU A 65 -2.11 -6.91 3.36
N ALA A 66 -2.26 -8.24 3.52
CA ALA A 66 -1.31 -9.21 2.98
C ALA A 66 -1.20 -9.10 1.44
N TYR A 67 -2.35 -9.01 0.77
CA TYR A 67 -2.41 -8.82 -0.69
C TYR A 67 -1.73 -7.51 -1.12
N LEU A 68 -2.05 -6.38 -0.48
CA LEU A 68 -1.48 -5.08 -0.84
C LEU A 68 0.03 -5.03 -0.60
N VAL A 69 0.52 -5.61 0.50
CA VAL A 69 1.96 -5.70 0.77
C VAL A 69 2.66 -6.49 -0.32
N GLY A 70 2.18 -7.68 -0.65
CA GLY A 70 2.77 -8.49 -1.73
C GLY A 70 2.70 -7.79 -3.09
N LEU A 71 1.58 -7.12 -3.40
CA LEU A 71 1.46 -6.36 -4.65
C LEU A 71 2.47 -5.20 -4.71
N PHE A 72 2.73 -4.52 -3.59
CA PHE A 72 3.73 -3.45 -3.54
C PHE A 72 5.16 -3.98 -3.66
N GLU A 73 5.44 -5.19 -3.18
CA GLU A 73 6.74 -5.86 -3.38
C GLU A 73 6.99 -6.08 -4.88
N ASP A 74 6.03 -6.65 -5.61
CA ASP A 74 6.14 -6.86 -7.07
C ASP A 74 6.19 -5.55 -7.85
N THR A 75 5.38 -4.57 -7.43
CA THR A 75 5.38 -3.22 -8.02
C THR A 75 6.76 -2.57 -7.88
N ASN A 76 7.40 -2.74 -6.72
CA ASN A 76 8.74 -2.23 -6.48
C ASN A 76 9.78 -2.92 -7.39
N LEU A 77 9.68 -4.23 -7.59
CA LEU A 77 10.52 -4.95 -8.57
C LEU A 77 10.33 -4.41 -9.99
N CYS A 78 9.10 -4.13 -10.40
CA CYS A 78 8.81 -3.52 -11.71
C CYS A 78 9.41 -2.11 -11.86
N ALA A 79 9.37 -1.29 -10.80
CA ALA A 79 9.98 0.04 -10.81
C ALA A 79 11.52 -0.05 -10.92
N ILE A 80 12.15 -0.95 -10.17
CA ILE A 80 13.60 -1.21 -10.21
C ILE A 80 14.03 -1.72 -11.58
N HIS A 81 13.26 -2.64 -12.17
CA HIS A 81 13.50 -3.14 -13.52
C HIS A 81 13.54 -2.00 -14.56
N ALA A 82 12.71 -0.98 -14.38
CA ALA A 82 12.68 0.23 -15.20
C ALA A 82 13.67 1.33 -14.74
N LYS A 83 14.68 0.99 -13.92
CA LYS A 83 15.72 1.91 -13.39
C LYS A 83 15.16 3.09 -12.59
N ARG A 84 14.02 2.92 -11.92
CA ARG A 84 13.39 3.94 -11.05
C ARG A 84 13.34 3.47 -9.60
N VAL A 85 13.30 4.43 -8.69
CA VAL A 85 13.13 4.19 -7.24
C VAL A 85 11.69 4.50 -6.78
N THR A 86 10.97 5.34 -7.54
CA THR A 86 9.56 5.68 -7.28
C THR A 86 8.65 4.76 -8.07
N ILE A 87 7.79 4.03 -7.36
CA ILE A 87 6.71 3.24 -7.97
C ILE A 87 5.68 4.14 -8.65
N MET A 88 5.15 3.69 -9.78
CA MET A 88 4.17 4.40 -10.59
C MET A 88 2.96 3.50 -10.90
N PRO A 89 1.81 4.07 -11.30
CA PRO A 89 0.65 3.26 -11.66
C PRO A 89 0.94 2.19 -12.72
N LYS A 90 1.82 2.47 -13.70
CA LYS A 90 2.25 1.50 -14.72
C LYS A 90 2.94 0.25 -14.15
N ASP A 91 3.61 0.38 -13.00
CA ASP A 91 4.30 -0.73 -12.34
C ASP A 91 3.28 -1.66 -11.68
N ILE A 92 2.27 -1.09 -11.00
CA ILE A 92 1.16 -1.85 -10.40
C ILE A 92 0.39 -2.59 -11.51
N GLN A 93 0.12 -1.88 -12.59
CA GLN A 93 -0.57 -2.41 -13.76
C GLN A 93 0.17 -3.58 -14.42
N LEU A 94 1.50 -3.50 -14.49
CA LEU A 94 2.35 -4.58 -14.98
C LEU A 94 2.38 -5.76 -14.01
N ALA A 95 2.57 -5.52 -12.72
CA ALA A 95 2.56 -6.55 -11.68
C ALA A 95 1.24 -7.35 -11.70
N ARG A 96 0.09 -6.65 -11.69
CA ARG A 96 -1.24 -7.30 -11.80
C ARG A 96 -1.44 -8.08 -13.09
N ARG A 97 -0.86 -7.62 -14.20
CA ARG A 97 -0.92 -8.33 -15.49
C ARG A 97 -0.12 -9.63 -15.44
N ILE A 98 1.09 -9.60 -14.89
CA ILE A 98 1.94 -10.80 -14.75
C ILE A 98 1.30 -11.82 -13.78
N ARG A 99 0.63 -11.34 -12.74
CA ARG A 99 -0.13 -12.19 -11.80
C ARG A 99 -1.40 -12.81 -12.39
N GLY A 100 -1.86 -12.37 -13.56
CA GLY A 100 -3.13 -12.84 -14.15
C GLY A 100 -4.39 -12.24 -13.49
N GLU A 101 -4.26 -11.15 -12.73
CA GLU A 101 -5.38 -10.48 -12.02
C GLU A 101 -6.08 -9.40 -12.85
N ARG A 102 -5.66 -9.22 -14.10
CA ARG A 102 -6.35 -8.40 -15.10
C ARG A 102 -7.09 -9.34 -16.04
N ALA A 103 -8.40 -9.44 -15.85
CA ALA A 103 -9.33 -9.75 -16.92
C ALA A 103 -9.42 -8.54 -17.87
#